data_AF-A0A822DEF5-F1
#
_entry.id   AF-A0A822DEF5-F1
#
_cell.length_a   1.000
_cell.length_b   1.000
_cell.length_c   1.000
_cell.angle_alpha   90.00
_cell.angle_beta   90.00
_cell.angle_gamma   90.00
#
_symmetry.space_group_name_H-M   'P 1'
#
loop_
_entity.id
_entity.type
_entity.pdbx_description
1 polymer ?
#
loop_
_entity_poly.entity_id
_entity_poly.type
_entity_poly.pdbx_seq_one_letter_code
_entity_poly.pdbx_strand_id
1 'polypeptide(L)'
;DSNGTTTTILSTNIQWYWKSRRDPWTSIDVNEWKPYSDDQNRIIEKAFRNNAEYVNLKEPDYIIDLKRLIQMNARDSTKQRPIKRVNLEDQSHPTN
;
A
#
# COMPACT_ATOMS: atom_id res chain seq x y z
N ASP A 1 11.89 24.61 -33.53
CA ASP A 1 12.40 24.51 -32.14
C ASP A 1 11.42 23.72 -31.30
N SER A 2 11.79 22.47 -31.01
CA SER A 2 10.98 21.49 -30.30
C SER A 2 11.40 21.46 -28.84
N ASN A 3 10.55 21.89 -27.93
CA ASN A 3 10.69 21.54 -26.51
C ASN A 3 9.34 21.03 -26.02
N GLY A 4 9.17 19.71 -26.15
CA GLY A 4 8.02 18.98 -25.65
C GLY A 4 7.96 19.10 -24.12
N THR A 5 6.84 19.59 -23.64
CA THR A 5 6.47 19.58 -22.23
C THR A 5 6.31 18.12 -21.78
N THR A 6 7.38 17.51 -21.27
CA THR A 6 7.33 16.18 -20.68
C THR A 6 6.56 16.28 -19.38
N THR A 7 5.26 16.07 -19.45
CA THR A 7 4.41 15.77 -18.31
C THR A 7 5.04 14.59 -17.59
N THR A 8 5.73 14.86 -16.48
CA THR A 8 6.30 13.84 -15.60
C THR A 8 5.12 13.08 -14.99
N ILE A 9 4.64 12.06 -15.71
CA ILE A 9 3.83 11.02 -15.10
C ILE A 9 4.81 10.29 -14.19
N LEU A 10 4.88 10.72 -12.93
CA LEU A 10 5.49 9.96 -11.85
C LEU A 10 4.63 8.69 -11.70
N SER A 11 4.77 7.76 -12.63
CA SER A 11 4.37 6.36 -12.48
C SER A 11 5.28 5.82 -11.38
N THR A 12 4.91 6.09 -10.15
CA THR A 12 5.76 5.73 -9.03
C THR A 12 5.72 4.23 -8.92
N ASN A 13 6.89 3.61 -9.03
CA ASN A 13 7.15 2.18 -8.90
C ASN A 13 6.90 1.68 -7.47
N ILE A 14 5.77 2.08 -6.88
CA ILE A 14 5.38 1.79 -5.51
C ILE A 14 4.14 0.91 -5.54
N GLN A 15 4.24 -0.21 -4.85
CA GLN A 15 3.11 -1.09 -4.59
C GLN A 15 2.91 -1.25 -3.08
N TRP A 16 1.69 -0.98 -2.65
CA TRP A 16 1.22 -1.26 -1.31
C TRP A 16 0.61 -2.66 -1.25
N TYR A 17 0.85 -3.34 -0.15
CA TYR A 17 0.34 -4.69 0.11
C TYR A 17 -0.31 -4.76 1.49
N TRP A 18 -1.22 -5.71 1.64
CA TRP A 18 -1.85 -6.07 2.90
C TRP A 18 -1.71 -7.57 3.17
N LYS A 19 -1.62 -7.95 4.44
CA LYS A 19 -1.49 -9.36 4.84
C LYS A 19 -2.85 -10.06 4.82
N SER A 20 -3.05 -11.05 3.95
CA SER A 20 -4.39 -11.61 3.68
C SER A 20 -4.84 -12.78 4.53
N ARG A 21 -3.97 -13.38 5.34
CA ARG A 21 -4.30 -14.57 6.16
C ARG A 21 -5.42 -14.30 7.18
N ARG A 22 -6.16 -15.35 7.56
CA ARG A 22 -7.18 -15.26 8.62
C ARG A 22 -6.58 -14.80 9.96
N ASP A 23 -5.40 -15.34 10.31
CA ASP A 23 -4.57 -14.82 11.40
C ASP A 23 -3.37 -14.06 10.81
N PRO A 24 -3.38 -12.72 10.86
CA PRO A 24 -2.33 -11.90 10.26
C PRO A 24 -1.09 -11.76 11.15
N TRP A 25 -1.05 -12.32 12.36
CA TRP A 25 0.05 -12.08 13.31
C TRP A 25 0.99 -13.28 13.50
N THR A 26 0.61 -14.48 13.05
CA THR A 26 1.48 -15.66 13.07
C THR A 26 2.60 -15.58 12.03
N SER A 27 3.78 -16.11 12.39
CA SER A 27 5.02 -16.07 11.61
C SER A 27 5.36 -17.37 10.87
N ILE A 28 4.50 -18.38 10.94
CA ILE A 28 4.84 -19.78 10.59
C ILE A 28 4.69 -20.06 9.08
N ASP A 29 3.95 -19.25 8.32
CA ASP A 29 3.80 -19.48 6.87
C ASP A 29 4.24 -18.29 6.01
N VAL A 30 4.86 -18.67 4.90
CA VAL A 30 5.27 -17.87 3.77
C VAL A 30 4.12 -17.00 3.20
N ASN A 31 4.29 -15.69 3.32
CA ASN A 31 4.04 -14.69 2.26
C ASN A 31 2.69 -14.61 1.54
N GLU A 32 1.56 -14.56 2.25
CA GLU A 32 0.32 -14.04 1.63
C GLU A 32 0.19 -12.52 1.82
N TRP A 33 1.10 -11.78 1.18
CA TRP A 33 0.93 -10.35 0.95
C TRP A 33 0.17 -10.16 -0.36
N LYS A 34 -1.02 -9.57 -0.31
CA LYS A 34 -1.79 -9.24 -1.50
C LYS A 34 -1.63 -7.77 -1.85
N PRO A 35 -1.47 -7.44 -3.15
CA PRO A 35 -1.42 -6.05 -3.56
C PRO A 35 -2.79 -5.40 -3.34
N TYR A 36 -2.78 -4.11 -3.01
CA TYR A 36 -3.95 -3.28 -3.23
C TYR A 36 -4.18 -3.09 -4.74
N SER A 37 -5.43 -2.86 -5.14
CA SER A 37 -5.72 -2.48 -6.53
C SER A 37 -5.05 -1.17 -6.89
N ASP A 38 -4.86 -0.90 -8.18
CA ASP A 38 -4.19 0.32 -8.65
C ASP A 38 -4.81 1.60 -8.08
N ASP A 39 -6.14 1.67 -8.01
CA ASP A 39 -6.87 2.80 -7.44
C ASP A 39 -6.60 2.94 -5.94
N GLN A 40 -6.72 1.86 -5.18
CA GLN A 40 -6.44 1.86 -3.74
C GLN A 40 -4.97 2.21 -3.48
N ASN A 41 -4.05 1.65 -4.25
CA ASN A 41 -2.62 1.93 -4.20
C ASN A 41 -2.33 3.42 -4.41
N ARG A 42 -2.96 4.03 -5.43
CA ARG A 42 -2.84 5.47 -5.71
C ARG A 42 -3.37 6.34 -4.57
N ILE A 43 -4.51 5.96 -3.98
CA ILE A 43 -5.11 6.69 -2.86
C ILE A 43 -4.21 6.63 -1.63
N ILE A 44 -3.73 5.43 -1.27
CA ILE A 44 -2.85 5.20 -0.11
C ILE A 44 -1.53 5.95 -0.30
N GLU A 45 -0.88 5.83 -1.46
CA GLU A 45 0.40 6.50 -1.72
C GLU A 45 0.27 8.03 -1.73
N LYS A 46 -0.82 8.58 -2.30
CA LYS A 46 -1.08 10.02 -2.26
C LYS A 46 -1.21 10.51 -0.81
N ALA A 47 -1.95 9.78 0.02
CA ALA A 47 -2.14 10.13 1.42
C ALA A 47 -0.82 10.03 2.22
N PHE A 48 -0.04 8.97 1.99
CA PHE A 48 1.27 8.79 2.58
C PHE A 48 2.22 9.96 2.26
N ARG A 49 2.30 10.38 0.99
CA ARG A 49 3.12 11.54 0.58
C ARG A 49 2.67 12.86 1.19
N ASN A 50 1.37 12.98 1.45
CA ASN A 50 0.81 14.15 2.11
C ASN A 50 0.91 14.08 3.64
N ASN A 51 1.63 13.08 4.18
CA ASN A 51 1.79 12.83 5.61
C ASN A 51 0.45 12.72 6.36
N ALA A 52 -0.58 12.18 5.69
CA ALA A 52 -1.86 11.91 6.30
C ALA A 52 -1.74 10.75 7.29
N GLU A 53 -2.51 10.81 8.37
CA GLU A 53 -2.52 9.74 9.38
C GLU A 53 -3.42 8.57 8.98
N TYR A 54 -4.57 8.88 8.38
CA TYR A 54 -5.59 7.89 8.04
C TYR A 54 -6.02 7.99 6.58
N VAL A 55 -6.40 6.84 6.00
CA VAL A 55 -7.02 6.74 4.68
C VAL A 55 -8.28 5.89 4.78
N ASN A 56 -9.40 6.38 4.27
CA ASN A 56 -10.62 5.59 4.16
C ASN A 56 -10.73 5.01 2.74
N LEU A 57 -10.72 3.67 2.65
CA LEU A 57 -11.03 2.91 1.45
C LEU A 57 -12.51 2.55 1.51
N LYS A 58 -13.31 3.05 0.56
CA LYS A 58 -14.77 2.89 0.58
C LYS A 58 -15.24 1.53 0.11
N GLU A 59 -14.45 0.85 -0.72
CA GLU A 59 -14.83 -0.42 -1.35
C GLU A 59 -13.63 -1.37 -1.42
N PRO A 60 -13.58 -2.40 -0.57
CA PRO A 60 -14.36 -2.59 0.68
C PRO A 60 -14.03 -1.56 1.78
N ASP A 61 -14.97 -1.36 2.71
CA ASP A 61 -14.91 -0.36 3.80
C ASP A 61 -13.81 -0.68 4.84
N TYR A 62 -12.65 -0.08 4.63
CA TYR A 62 -11.46 -0.23 5.46
C TYR A 62 -10.82 1.12 5.75
N ILE A 63 -10.24 1.25 6.94
CA ILE A 63 -9.43 2.39 7.32
C ILE A 63 -7.97 1.93 7.37
N ILE A 64 -7.08 2.67 6.72
CA ILE A 64 -5.63 2.50 6.83
C ILE A 64 -5.13 3.52 7.85
N ASP A 65 -4.41 3.07 8.86
CA ASP A 65 -3.57 3.90 9.72
C ASP A 65 -2.14 3.84 9.17
N LEU A 66 -1.70 4.95 8.57
CA LEU A 66 -0.41 5.06 7.89
C LEU A 66 0.75 5.21 8.86
N LYS A 67 0.50 5.68 10.09
CA LYS A 67 1.56 5.77 11.12
C LYS A 67 1.89 4.40 11.69
N ARG A 68 0.87 3.57 11.90
CA ARG A 68 1.01 2.22 12.45
C ARG A 68 1.17 1.15 11.38
N LEU A 69 0.98 1.50 10.11
CA LEU A 69 1.03 0.59 8.95
C LEU A 69 0.07 -0.60 9.13
N ILE A 70 -1.18 -0.28 9.46
CA ILE A 70 -2.26 -1.27 9.62
C ILE A 70 -3.50 -0.88 8.82
N GLN A 71 -4.17 -1.87 8.26
CA GLN A 71 -5.54 -1.80 7.78
C GLN A 71 -6.47 -2.31 8.88
N MET A 72 -7.57 -1.61 9.14
CA MET A 72 -8.62 -2.03 10.06
C MET A 72 -9.98 -1.99 9.37
N ASN A 73 -10.84 -2.99 9.65
CA ASN A 73 -12.21 -2.96 9.14
C ASN A 73 -12.97 -1.77 9.76
N ALA A 74 -13.64 -0.98 8.94
CA ALA A 74 -14.32 0.23 9.43
C ALA A 74 -15.46 -0.07 10.41
N ARG A 75 -16.05 -1.27 10.34
CA ARG A 75 -17.14 -1.73 11.22
C ARG A 75 -16.64 -2.55 12.42
N ASP A 76 -15.40 -3.02 12.38
CA ASP A 76 -14.82 -3.90 13.38
C ASP A 76 -13.31 -3.65 13.48
N SER A 77 -12.94 -2.70 14.33
CA SER A 77 -11.55 -2.29 14.52
C SER A 77 -10.67 -3.37 15.15
N THR A 78 -11.23 -4.49 15.62
CA THR A 78 -10.44 -5.64 16.09
C THR A 78 -9.86 -6.45 14.93
N LYS A 79 -10.47 -6.35 13.74
CA LYS A 79 -9.99 -7.00 12.51
C LYS A 79 -8.94 -6.13 11.84
N GLN A 80 -7.71 -6.28 12.31
CA GLN A 80 -6.55 -5.54 11.82
C GLN A 80 -5.62 -6.41 10.99
N ARG A 81 -4.96 -5.81 10.01
CA ARG A 81 -4.00 -6.47 9.12
C ARG A 81 -2.81 -5.54 8.89
N PRO A 82 -1.57 -6.01 9.03
CA PRO A 82 -0.40 -5.25 8.61
C PRO A 82 -0.46 -4.88 7.13
N ILE A 83 0.08 -3.71 6.82
CA ILE A 83 0.32 -3.25 5.45
C ILE A 83 1.80 -2.92 5.25
N LYS A 84 2.25 -2.90 3.99
CA LYS A 84 3.62 -2.48 3.66
C LYS A 84 3.67 -1.75 2.34
N ARG A 85 4.65 -0.85 2.23
CA ARG A 85 5.02 -0.12 1.01
C ARG A 85 6.27 -0.77 0.43
N VAL A 86 6.27 -1.08 -0.85
CA VAL A 86 7.43 -1.65 -1.56
C VAL A 86 7.76 -0.76 -2.75
N ASN A 87 9.04 -0.43 -2.89
CA ASN A 87 9.57 0.13 -4.13
C ASN A 87 9.99 -1.04 -5.05
N LEU A 88 9.36 -1.12 -6.22
CA LEU A 88 9.55 -2.20 -7.18
C LEU A 88 10.90 -2.08 -7.92
N GLU A 89 11.51 -0.90 -7.95
CA GLU A 89 12.87 -0.73 -8.49
C GLU A 89 13.93 -1.41 -7.60
N ASP A 90 13.74 -1.36 -6.28
CA ASP A 90 14.67 -1.96 -5.30
C ASP A 90 14.62 -3.50 -5.30
N GLN A 91 13.68 -4.11 -6.04
CA GLN A 91 13.52 -5.56 -6.15
C GLN A 91 14.10 -6.12 -7.46
N SER A 92 14.42 -5.28 -8.44
CA SER A 92 14.90 -5.72 -9.77
C SER A 92 16.43 -5.78 -9.90
N HIS A 93 17.18 -5.44 -8.85
CA HIS A 93 18.64 -5.58 -8.80
C HIS A 93 19.07 -6.51 -7.65
N PRO A 94 19.02 -7.84 -7.81
CA PRO A 94 19.90 -8.71 -7.05
C PRO A 94 21.32 -8.49 -7.61
N THR A 95 22.13 -7.67 -6.96
CA THR A 95 23.57 -7.65 -7.21
C THR A 95 24.11 -9.04 -6.91
N ASN A 96 24.55 -9.73 -7.96
CA ASN A 96 25.41 -10.91 -7.88
C ASN A 96 26.70 -10.58 -8.61
#